data_AF-A0A963JY73-F1
#
_entry.id   AF-A0A963JY73-F1
#
_cell.length_a   1.000
_cell.length_b   1.000
_cell.length_c   1.000
_cell.angle_alpha   90.00
_cell.angle_beta   90.00
_cell.angle_gamma   90.00
#
_symmetry.space_group_name_H-M   'P 1'
#
loop_
_entity.id
_entity.type
_entity.pdbx_description
1 polymer ?
#
loop_
_entity_poly.entity_id
_entity_poly.type
_entity_poly.pdbx_seq_one_letter_code
_entity_poly.pdbx_strand_id
1 'polypeptide(L)'
;MSEAVSVEDVQSRQEQRSSPLYKGRVEVYAKAVKGRFRTIKWASLATLLAIYYLAPWIRFDRGAGAPDQAILADMAGRRLYFFWIEIWPQEV
;
A
#
# COMPACT_ATOMS: atom_id res chain seq x y z
N MET A 1 -36.02 -50.28 -12.59
CA MET A 1 -35.52 -49.19 -11.72
C MET A 1 -34.82 -48.18 -12.61
N SER A 2 -35.57 -47.27 -13.21
CA SER A 2 -35.02 -46.12 -13.96
C SER A 2 -36.07 -45.02 -13.88
N GLU A 3 -36.09 -44.34 -12.73
CA GLU A 3 -36.81 -43.10 -12.57
C GLU A 3 -36.12 -42.08 -13.46
N ALA A 4 -36.80 -41.64 -14.52
CA ALA A 4 -36.28 -40.63 -15.42
C ALA A 4 -36.10 -39.35 -14.59
N VAL A 5 -34.84 -39.01 -14.30
CA VAL A 5 -34.50 -37.76 -13.62
C VAL A 5 -35.06 -36.62 -14.46
N SER A 6 -35.99 -35.86 -13.89
CA SER A 6 -36.54 -34.66 -14.49
C SER A 6 -35.40 -33.69 -14.78
N VAL A 7 -35.09 -33.51 -16.07
CA VAL A 7 -34.14 -32.50 -16.51
C VAL A 7 -34.90 -31.18 -16.52
N GLU A 8 -34.69 -30.37 -15.48
CA GLU A 8 -35.15 -28.99 -15.50
C GLU A 8 -34.22 -28.18 -16.41
N ASP A 9 -34.76 -27.70 -17.53
CA ASP A 9 -34.03 -26.81 -18.42
C ASP A 9 -33.71 -25.50 -17.70
N VAL A 10 -32.42 -25.16 -17.68
CA VAL A 10 -31.95 -23.92 -17.03
C VAL A 10 -32.42 -22.73 -17.87
N GLN A 11 -33.34 -21.95 -17.32
CA GLN A 11 -33.84 -20.74 -17.99
C GLN A 11 -32.71 -19.80 -18.38
N SER A 12 -32.83 -19.20 -19.57
CA SER A 12 -31.85 -18.24 -20.06
C SER A 12 -31.79 -17.01 -19.13
N ARG A 13 -30.65 -16.30 -19.09
CA ARG A 13 -30.52 -15.06 -18.28
C ARG A 13 -31.58 -14.00 -18.63
N GLN A 14 -32.11 -14.01 -19.85
CA GLN A 14 -33.20 -13.11 -20.24
C GLN A 14 -34.53 -13.52 -19.61
N GLU A 15 -34.88 -14.81 -19.65
CA GLU A 15 -36.10 -15.34 -19.03
C GLU A 15 -36.06 -15.19 -17.50
N GLN A 16 -34.90 -15.43 -16.88
CA GLN A 16 -34.69 -15.18 -15.46
C GLN A 16 -34.90 -13.70 -15.10
N ARG A 17 -34.44 -12.77 -15.95
CA ARG A 17 -34.66 -11.31 -15.74
C ARG A 17 -36.11 -10.89 -15.94
N SER A 18 -36.88 -11.61 -16.77
CA SER A 18 -38.32 -11.39 -16.92
C SER A 18 -39.17 -12.09 -15.85
N SER A 19 -38.56 -12.98 -15.05
CA SER A 19 -39.25 -13.64 -13.95
C SER A 19 -39.67 -12.60 -12.91
N PRO A 20 -40.94 -12.62 -12.45
CA PRO A 20 -41.45 -11.67 -11.47
C PRO A 20 -40.72 -11.73 -10.12
N LEU A 21 -39.97 -12.81 -9.87
CA LEU A 21 -39.18 -13.01 -8.65
C LEU A 21 -37.74 -12.44 -8.76
N TYR A 22 -37.30 -12.01 -9.94
CA TYR A 22 -35.93 -11.55 -10.16
C TYR A 22 -35.87 -10.05 -10.45
N LYS A 23 -35.27 -9.29 -9.54
CA LYS A 23 -34.99 -7.87 -9.77
C LYS A 23 -33.62 -7.72 -10.43
N GLY A 24 -33.54 -6.92 -11.50
CA GLY A 24 -32.27 -6.62 -12.17
C GLY A 24 -31.22 -6.07 -11.19
N ARG A 25 -29.95 -6.44 -11.39
CA ARG A 25 -28.82 -5.93 -10.59
C ARG A 25 -28.79 -4.41 -10.69
N VAL A 26 -28.83 -3.73 -9.54
CA VAL A 26 -28.56 -2.29 -9.46
C VAL A 26 -27.07 -2.08 -9.72
N GLU A 27 -26.74 -1.23 -10.68
CA GLU A 27 -25.35 -0.85 -10.93
C GLU A 27 -24.80 -0.09 -9.73
N VAL A 28 -23.74 -0.64 -9.12
CA VAL A 28 -23.06 -0.02 -7.98
C VAL A 28 -21.91 0.81 -8.51
N TYR A 29 -21.99 2.12 -8.31
CA TYR A 29 -20.95 3.06 -8.67
C TYR A 29 -20.08 3.41 -7.46
N ALA A 30 -18.80 3.68 -7.71
CA ALA A 30 -17.91 4.14 -6.65
C ALA A 30 -18.36 5.51 -6.11
N LYS A 31 -18.54 5.59 -4.79
CA LYS A 31 -18.89 6.86 -4.12
C LYS A 31 -17.64 7.72 -3.92
N ALA A 32 -17.75 9.02 -4.20
CA ALA A 32 -16.70 9.97 -3.87
C ALA A 32 -16.51 10.04 -2.34
N VAL A 33 -15.33 9.64 -1.85
CA VAL A 33 -15.00 9.69 -0.43
C VAL A 33 -14.34 11.02 -0.09
N LYS A 34 -14.90 11.81 0.82
CA LYS A 34 -14.28 13.02 1.40
C LYS A 34 -14.32 12.91 2.91
N GLY A 35 -13.34 13.51 3.60
CA GLY A 35 -13.33 13.57 5.06
C GLY A 35 -11.95 13.39 5.70
N ARG A 36 -11.92 13.51 7.03
CA ARG A 36 -10.71 13.56 7.86
C ARG A 36 -9.75 12.39 7.61
N PHE A 37 -10.26 11.15 7.60
CA PHE A 37 -9.41 9.96 7.40
C PHE A 37 -8.75 9.90 6.03
N ARG A 38 -9.44 10.38 4.98
CA ARG A 38 -8.83 10.44 3.63
C ARG A 38 -7.68 11.44 3.63
N THR A 39 -7.88 12.62 4.20
CA THR A 39 -6.84 13.64 4.30
C THR A 39 -5.64 13.12 5.11
N ILE A 40 -5.88 12.48 6.26
CA ILE A 40 -4.80 11.89 7.07
C ILE A 40 -4.05 10.84 6.26
N LYS A 41 -4.74 9.91 5.58
CA LYS A 41 -4.08 8.88 4.77
C LYS A 41 -3.14 9.50 3.73
N TRP A 42 -3.63 10.49 2.99
CA TRP A 42 -2.82 11.14 1.95
C TRP A 42 -1.69 11.99 2.53
N ALA A 43 -1.92 12.67 3.65
CA ALA A 43 -0.88 13.40 4.36
C ALA A 43 0.21 12.45 4.86
N SER A 44 -0.15 11.36 5.55
CA SER A 44 0.80 10.34 5.99
C SER A 44 1.57 9.72 4.83
N LEU A 45 0.89 9.38 3.74
CA LEU A 45 1.55 8.87 2.53
C LEU A 45 2.56 9.88 1.99
N ALA A 46 2.16 11.14 1.82
CA ALA A 46 3.04 12.20 1.33
C ALA A 46 4.24 12.42 2.26
N THR A 47 4.02 12.46 3.58
CA THR A 47 5.08 12.63 4.58
C THR A 47 6.08 11.47 4.53
N LEU A 48 5.61 10.22 4.54
CA LEU A 48 6.49 9.05 4.50
C LEU A 48 7.26 8.99 3.19
N LEU A 49 6.62 9.35 2.07
CA LEU A 49 7.25 9.40 0.75
C LEU A 49 8.32 10.49 0.69
N ALA A 50 8.06 11.66 1.28
CA ALA A 50 9.03 12.74 1.39
C ALA A 50 10.22 12.31 2.24
N ILE A 51 10.02 11.63 3.37
CA ILE A 51 11.12 11.09 4.18
C ILE A 51 11.94 10.09 3.35
N TYR A 52 11.29 9.14 2.68
CA TYR A 52 11.97 8.13 1.86
C TYR A 52 12.83 8.73 0.74
N TYR A 53 12.30 9.72 0.02
CA TYR A 53 12.99 10.33 -1.12
C TYR A 53 13.82 11.57 -0.78
N LEU A 54 13.78 12.10 0.43
CA LEU A 54 14.62 13.26 0.78
C LEU A 54 15.72 12.88 1.74
N ALA A 55 15.54 11.82 2.55
CA ALA A 55 16.53 11.36 3.52
C ALA A 55 17.96 11.19 2.97
N PRO A 56 18.20 10.60 1.77
CA PRO A 56 19.56 10.45 1.24
C PRO A 56 20.30 11.77 0.94
N TRP A 57 19.55 12.87 0.74
CA TRP A 57 20.12 14.19 0.41
C TRP A 57 20.32 15.08 1.63
N ILE A 58 19.89 14.64 2.82
CA ILE A 58 20.11 15.37 4.06
C ILE A 58 21.61 15.29 4.39
N ARG A 59 22.30 16.42 4.28
CA ARG A 59 23.69 16.56 4.71
C ARG A 59 23.75 16.74 6.23
N PHE A 60 24.72 16.11 6.86
CA PHE A 60 24.95 16.09 8.28
C PHE A 60 26.46 16.04 8.52
N ASP A 61 27.03 17.20 8.86
CA ASP A 61 28.46 17.33 9.11
C ASP A 61 28.86 16.68 10.44
N ARG A 62 29.96 15.92 10.41
CA ARG A 62 30.51 15.19 11.57
C ARG A 62 31.99 15.44 11.79
N GLY A 63 32.57 16.39 11.06
CA GLY A 63 33.99 16.74 11.14
C GLY A 63 34.80 16.24 9.95
N ALA A 64 36.07 16.67 9.92
CA ALA A 64 36.93 16.49 8.77
C ALA A 64 37.21 15.01 8.46
N GLY A 65 37.01 14.62 7.20
CA GLY A 65 37.29 13.27 6.70
C GLY A 65 36.18 12.25 6.93
N ALA A 66 35.09 12.62 7.61
CA ALA A 66 33.91 11.77 7.76
C ALA A 66 32.91 12.03 6.60
N PRO A 67 32.16 10.99 6.17
CA PRO A 67 31.06 11.20 5.24
C PRO A 67 29.99 12.06 5.89
N ASP A 68 29.36 12.93 5.09
CA ASP A 68 28.46 13.97 5.57
C ASP A 68 26.99 13.68 5.23
N GLN A 69 26.63 12.43 4.98
CA GLN A 69 25.24 12.05 4.73
C GLN A 69 24.55 11.65 6.04
N ALA A 70 23.35 12.17 6.31
CA ALA A 70 22.64 11.93 7.58
C ALA A 70 22.38 10.45 7.85
N ILE A 71 21.89 9.72 6.84
CA ILE A 71 21.62 8.28 6.93
C ILE A 71 22.50 7.59 5.89
N LEU A 72 23.49 6.82 6.36
CA LEU A 72 24.49 6.18 5.51
C LEU A 72 24.90 4.82 6.08
N ALA A 73 24.88 3.80 5.22
CA ALA A 73 25.57 2.55 5.49
C ALA A 73 26.97 2.62 4.88
N ASP A 74 27.98 2.88 5.70
CA ASP A 74 29.38 2.96 5.26
C ASP A 74 30.03 1.57 5.29
N MET A 75 30.19 1.01 4.09
CA MET A 75 30.81 -0.30 3.91
C MET A 75 32.34 -0.25 4.09
N ALA A 76 32.98 0.88 3.81
CA ALA A 76 34.43 1.02 3.93
C ALA A 76 34.85 1.19 5.39
N GLY A 77 34.17 2.07 6.12
CA GLY A 77 34.35 2.26 7.56
C GLY A 77 33.74 1.16 8.43
N ARG A 78 32.91 0.29 7.86
CA ARG A 78 32.09 -0.73 8.56
C ARG A 78 31.23 -0.08 9.66
N ARG A 79 30.49 0.96 9.31
CA ARG A 79 29.70 1.76 10.26
C ARG A 79 28.32 2.06 9.68
N LEU A 80 27.32 2.12 10.55
CA LEU A 80 26.00 2.65 10.20
C LEU A 80 25.82 4.01 10.85
N TYR A 81 25.51 5.01 10.02
CA TYR A 81 25.23 6.37 10.43
C TYR A 81 23.74 6.64 10.36
N PHE A 82 23.17 7.11 11.47
CA PHE A 82 21.81 7.64 11.58
C PHE A 82 21.85 8.96 12.36
N PHE A 83 22.04 10.06 11.65
CA PHE A 83 22.28 11.40 12.19
C PHE A 83 23.51 11.44 13.12
N TRP A 84 23.31 11.73 14.40
CA TRP A 84 24.33 11.71 15.46
C TRP A 84 24.53 10.33 16.09
N ILE A 85 23.76 9.33 15.68
CA ILE A 85 23.92 7.95 16.11
C ILE A 85 24.89 7.28 15.14
N GLU A 86 25.97 6.76 15.69
CA GLU A 86 26.96 5.94 14.99
C GLU A 86 26.92 4.55 15.61
N ILE A 87 26.57 3.54 14.82
CA ILE A 87 26.48 2.16 15.27
C ILE A 87 27.69 1.41 14.73
N TRP A 88 28.38 0.74 15.63
CA TRP A 88 29.53 -0.08 15.32
C TRP A 88 29.14 -1.55 15.13
N PRO A 89 29.91 -2.34 14.36
CA PRO A 89 29.56 -3.74 14.07
C PRO A 89 29.41 -4.62 15.31
N GLN A 90 30.14 -4.30 16.40
CA GLN A 90 30.11 -5.06 17.65
C GLN A 90 28.91 -4.74 18.57
N GLU A 91 28.10 -3.73 18.26
CA GLU A 91 26.99 -3.26 19.10
C GLU A 91 25.64 -3.90 18.71
N VAL A 92 25.60 -4.69 17.63
CA VAL A 92 24.40 -5.37 17.10
C VAL A 92 24.44 -6.86 17.40
#